data_AF-A0A7V8J4A9-F1
#
_entry.id   AF-A0A7V8J4A9-F1
#
_cell.length_a   1.000
_cell.length_b   1.000
_cell.length_c   1.000
_cell.angle_alpha   90.00
_cell.angle_beta   90.00
_cell.angle_gamma   90.00
#
_symmetry.space_group_name_H-M   'P 1'
#
loop_
_entity.id
_entity.type
_entity.pdbx_description
1 polymer ?
#
loop_
_entity_poly.entity_id
_entity_poly.type
_entity_poly.pdbx_seq_one_letter_code
_entity_poly.pdbx_strand_id
1 'polypeptide(L)' 'MKGSSVYVTAKELEALHDVTGYLTALLEGTTGDASHLIAAKEGLHSVIEKAEKSKRAAARRDTISAALRVADNT' A
#
# COMPACT_ATOMS: atom_id res chain seq x y z
N MET A 1 11.82 -16.79 -7.33
CA MET A 1 10.37 -16.90 -7.08
C MET A 1 9.66 -15.74 -7.78
N LYS A 2 8.73 -16.00 -8.71
CA LYS A 2 7.85 -14.95 -9.25
C LYS A 2 7.01 -14.44 -8.08
N GLY A 3 7.25 -13.21 -7.64
CA GLY A 3 6.52 -12.60 -6.54
C GLY A 3 5.03 -12.56 -6.86
N SER A 4 4.20 -13.05 -5.95
CA SER A 4 2.75 -12.90 -6.07
C SER A 4 2.42 -11.41 -6.15
N SER A 5 1.75 -11.00 -7.23
CA SER A 5 1.32 -9.62 -7.43
C SER A 5 -0.07 -9.49 -6.84
N VAL A 6 -0.19 -8.83 -5.68
CA VAL A 6 -1.49 -8.53 -5.09
C VAL A 6 -1.96 -7.20 -5.66
N TYR A 7 -3.10 -7.23 -6.34
CA TYR A 7 -3.79 -6.01 -6.79
C TYR A 7 -4.68 -5.53 -5.65
N VAL A 8 -4.52 -4.28 -5.27
CA VAL A 8 -5.27 -3.63 -4.18
C VAL A 8 -6.01 -2.45 -4.79
N THR A 9 -7.32 -2.39 -4.62
CA THR A 9 -8.14 -1.24 -4.99
C THR A 9 -7.88 -0.06 -4.06
N ALA A 10 -8.31 1.15 -4.46
CA ALA A 10 -8.18 2.33 -3.60
C ALA A 10 -8.90 2.16 -2.25
N LYS A 11 -10.09 1.52 -2.26
CA LYS A 11 -10.87 1.25 -1.06
C LYS A 11 -10.21 0.22 -0.14
N GLU A 12 -9.60 -0.81 -0.71
CA GLU A 12 -8.83 -1.79 0.07
C GLU A 12 -7.56 -1.16 0.66
N LEU A 13 -6.91 -0.23 -0.06
CA LEU A 13 -5.76 0.50 0.47
C LEU A 13 -6.14 1.41 1.64
N GLU A 14 -7.28 2.11 1.55
CA GLU A 14 -7.85 2.88 2.66
C GLU A 14 -8.14 1.98 3.86
N ALA A 15 -8.81 0.84 3.65
CA ALA A 15 -9.08 -0.12 4.72
C ALA A 15 -7.79 -0.66 5.38
N LEU A 16 -6.70 -0.85 4.62
CA LEU A 16 -5.41 -1.24 5.19
C LEU A 16 -4.81 -0.14 6.09
N HIS A 17 -4.98 1.13 5.73
CA HIS A 17 -4.59 2.26 6.58
C HIS A 17 -5.41 2.27 7.88
N ASP A 18 -6.72 2.08 7.80
CA ASP A 18 -7.61 2.02 8.97
C ASP A 18 -7.21 0.89 9.92
N VAL A 19 -6.98 -0.32 9.38
CA VAL A 19 -6.53 -1.48 10.16
C VAL A 19 -5.20 -1.21 10.84
N THR A 20 -4.26 -0.52 10.17
CA THR A 20 -2.98 -0.12 10.79
C THR A 20 -3.18 0.86 11.95
N GLY A 21 -4.15 1.77 11.84
CA GLY A 21 -4.58 2.66 12.92
C GLY A 21 -5.15 1.90 14.11
N TYR A 22 -6.08 0.97 13.87
CA TYR A 22 -6.65 0.12 14.91
C TYR A 22 -5.59 -0.73 15.60
N LEU A 23 -4.65 -1.30 14.85
CA LEU A 23 -3.57 -2.11 15.42
C LEU A 23 -2.64 -1.28 16.32
N THR A 24 -2.43 -0.01 15.96
CA THR A 24 -1.64 0.92 16.78
C THR A 24 -2.37 1.22 18.09
N ALA A 25 -3.67 1.49 18.05
CA ALA A 25 -4.48 1.70 19.26
C ALA A 25 -4.49 0.46 20.17
N LEU A 26 -4.56 -0.75 19.59
CA LEU A 26 -4.46 -2.00 20.34
C LEU A 26 -3.09 -2.18 21.00
N LEU A 27 -2.01 -1.85 20.30
CA LEU A 27 -0.65 -1.90 20.86
C LEU A 27 -0.48 -0.95 22.05
N GLU A 28 -1.02 0.26 21.98
CA GLU A 28 -0.97 1.24 23.07
C GLU A 28 -1.71 0.77 24.33
N GLY A 29 -2.80 0.01 24.17
CA GLY A 29 -3.58 -0.53 25.28
C GLY A 29 -3.10 -1.89 25.81
N THR A 30 -2.11 -2.53 25.17
CA THR A 30 -1.68 -3.88 25.54
C THR A 30 -0.61 -3.85 26.63
N THR A 31 -0.94 -4.37 27.81
CA THR A 31 0.03 -4.62 28.89
C THR A 31 0.44 -6.09 28.88
N GLY A 32 1.39 -6.48 28.04
CA GLY A 32 1.83 -7.87 27.90
C GLY A 32 2.67 -8.11 26.65
N ASP A 33 2.91 -9.38 26.32
CA ASP A 33 3.58 -9.74 25.07
C ASP A 33 2.69 -9.39 23.87
N ALA A 34 3.13 -8.38 23.11
CA ALA A 34 2.47 -7.90 21.91
C ALA A 34 3.28 -8.20 20.63
N SER A 35 4.24 -9.14 20.69
CA SER A 35 5.13 -9.49 19.57
C SER A 35 4.37 -9.82 18.28
N HIS A 36 3.26 -10.56 18.38
CA HIS A 36 2.40 -10.88 17.23
C HIS A 36 1.71 -9.64 16.63
N LEU A 37 1.29 -8.69 17.47
CA LEU A 37 0.68 -7.43 17.01
C LEU A 37 1.72 -6.52 16.35
N ILE A 38 2.94 -6.46 16.88
CA ILE A 38 4.05 -5.73 16.27
C ILE A 38 4.38 -6.32 14.89
N ALA A 39 4.53 -7.64 14.80
CA ALA A 39 4.80 -8.32 13.53
C ALA A 39 3.68 -8.12 12.50
N ALA A 40 2.41 -8.14 12.94
CA ALA A 40 1.28 -7.83 12.07
C ALA A 40 1.31 -6.38 11.57
N LYS A 41 1.65 -5.41 12.43
CA LYS A 41 1.79 -3.99 12.04
C LYS A 41 2.87 -3.80 10.97
N GLU A 42 4.03 -4.41 11.17
CA GLU A 42 5.15 -4.37 10.23
C GLU A 42 4.78 -5.01 8.88
N GLY A 43 4.10 -6.15 8.93
CA GLY A 43 3.57 -6.82 7.74
C GLY A 43 2.61 -5.94 6.94
N LEU A 44 1.65 -5.30 7.62
CA LEU A 44 0.72 -4.35 6.99
C LEU A 44 1.44 -3.16 6.37
N HIS A 45 2.41 -2.57 7.09
CA HIS A 45 3.21 -1.46 6.55
C HIS A 45 3.93 -1.86 5.25
N SER A 46 4.51 -3.06 5.18
CA SER A 46 5.16 -3.54 3.96
C SER A 46 4.19 -3.68 2.78
N VAL A 47 2.95 -4.11 3.04
CA VAL A 47 1.91 -4.23 2.01
C VAL A 47 1.47 -2.84 1.51
N ILE A 48 1.22 -1.91 2.43
CA ILE A 48 0.84 -0.52 2.11
C ILE A 48 1.94 0.15 1.27
N GLU A 49 3.21 0.01 1.67
CA GLU A 49 4.32 0.61 0.93
C GLU A 49 4.42 0.08 -0.51
N LYS A 50 4.23 -1.24 -0.70
CA LYS A 50 4.21 -1.86 -2.03
C LYS A 50 3.02 -1.39 -2.87
N ALA A 51 1.85 -1.23 -2.27
CA ALA A 51 0.67 -0.72 -2.95
C ALA A 51 0.88 0.73 -3.41
N GLU A 52 1.38 1.60 -2.53
CA GLU A 52 1.68 3.01 -2.84
C GLU A 52 2.79 3.16 -3.89
N LYS A 53 3.84 2.33 -3.84
CA LYS A 53 4.87 2.29 -4.88
C LYS A 53 4.28 1.91 -6.24
N SER A 54 3.38 0.91 -6.26
CA SER A 54 2.73 0.44 -7.49
C SER A 54 1.79 1.50 -8.07
N LYS A 55 1.01 2.18 -7.22
CA LYS A 55 0.16 3.32 -7.59
C LYS A 55 0.97 4.45 -8.22
N ARG A 56 2.10 4.84 -7.62
CA ARG A 56 3.01 5.86 -8.19
C ARG A 56 3.59 5.43 -9.53
N ALA A 57 3.97 4.15 -9.68
CA ALA A 57 4.48 3.63 -10.95
C ALA A 57 3.41 3.62 -12.05
N ALA A 58 2.17 3.26 -11.72
CA ALA A 58 1.04 3.33 -12.63
C ALA A 58 0.78 4.77 -13.10
N ALA A 59 0.67 5.71 -12.17
CA ALA A 59 0.46 7.12 -12.49
C ALA A 59 1.56 7.70 -13.41
N ARG A 60 2.83 7.34 -13.17
CA ARG A 60 3.94 7.74 -14.06
C ARG A 60 3.77 7.20 -15.49
N ARG A 61 3.34 5.95 -15.65
CA ARG A 61 3.09 5.37 -16.98
C ARG A 61 1.94 6.06 -17.69
N ASP A 62 0.88 6.42 -16.97
CA ASP A 62 -0.27 7.14 -17.51
C ASP A 62 0.15 8.54 -17.99
N THR A 63 0.96 9.27 -17.19
CA THR A 63 1.50 10.57 -17.60
C THR A 63 2.37 10.47 -18.86
N ILE A 64 3.28 9.49 -18.93
CA ILE A 64 4.12 9.28 -20.12
C ILE A 64 3.25 8.95 -21.33
N SER A 65 2.26 8.07 -21.18
CA SER A 65 1.36 7.69 -22.26
C SER A 65 0.52 8.88 -22.76
N ALA A 66 0.06 9.74 -21.85
CA ALA A 66 -0.64 10.97 -22.21
C ALA A 66 0.27 11.94 -22.98
N ALA A 67 1.52 12.12 -22.52
CA ALA A 67 2.49 12.97 -23.21
C ALA A 67 2.83 12.45 -24.63
N LEU A 68 3.01 11.13 -24.78
CA LEU A 68 3.24 10.50 -26.09
C LEU A 68 2.06 10.73 -27.04
N ARG A 69 0.81 10.55 -26.56
CA ARG A 69 -0.38 10.83 -27.38
C ARG A 69 -0.48 12.28 -27.83
N VAL A 70 -0.05 13.23 -26.99
CA VAL A 70 -0.03 14.65 -27.39
C VAL A 70 1.01 14.87 -28.49
N ALA A 71 2.20 14.28 -28.35
CA ALA A 71 3.26 14.37 -29.35
C ALA A 71 2.91 13.70 -30.69
N ASP A 72 2.18 12.58 -30.67
CA ASP A 72 1.70 11.89 -31.89
C ASP A 72 0.60 12.67 -32.64
N ASN A 73 -0.07 13.61 -31.96
CA ASN A 73 -1.14 14.44 -32.53
C ASN A 73 -0.66 15.86 -32.91
N THR A 74 0.64 16.13 -32.84
CA THR A 74 1.29 17.36 -33.32
C THR A 74 2.17 17.07 -34.52
#